data_AF-A0AAD5WZU0-F1
#
_entry.id   AF-A0AAD5WZU0-F1
#
_cell.length_a   1.000
_cell.length_b   1.000
_cell.length_c   1.000
_cell.angle_alpha   90.00
_cell.angle_beta   90.00
_cell.angle_gamma   90.00
#
_symmetry.space_group_name_H-M   'P 1'
#
loop_
_entity.id
_entity.type
_entity.pdbx_description
1 polymer ?
#
loop_
_entity_poly.entity_id
_entity_poly.type
_entity_poly.pdbx_seq_one_letter_code
_entity_poly.pdbx_strand_id
1 'polypeptide(L)'
;MSSYLFPENSTLTLDFSYHNSSLSCWTPFYYAHITFAYLITIFGILAIVTRILPPKLKALHLYMGRAYILSMLWGTATSLLIHNTGLPVGVVWSFAWVMIGLSVGYIAITIHQTKRRRMLEKAAKENVLPTTKTLSKTRQILSRFFSWKTLHGSVMFVSWINIAGRTFVTPPARTFQCYTYPAFKPITSKHYTYEAGSPLELVPQEDPMYARLPWAYKEGRWAVMMLLGPLAGALVVGLIYLFITVRRAQTIDTHQLKKEESAADEDIGAKGIRAASEGTL
;
A
#
# COMPACT_ATOMS: atom_id res chain seq x y z
N MET A 1 31.68 -31.93 -3.63
CA MET A 1 30.61 -30.90 -3.82
C MET A 1 30.46 -30.17 -2.48
N SER A 2 30.73 -28.90 -2.25
CA SER A 2 31.07 -27.75 -3.10
C SER A 2 31.89 -26.77 -2.25
N SER A 3 33.22 -26.79 -2.40
CA SER A 3 34.16 -25.84 -1.77
C SER A 3 34.55 -24.69 -2.71
N TYR A 4 33.75 -24.45 -3.75
CA TYR A 4 34.05 -23.53 -4.86
C TYR A 4 33.10 -22.32 -4.96
N LEU A 5 32.20 -22.10 -3.99
CA LEU A 5 31.24 -20.99 -4.11
C LEU A 5 31.73 -19.64 -3.61
N PHE A 6 32.81 -19.56 -2.82
CA PHE A 6 33.30 -18.27 -2.30
C PHE A 6 34.84 -18.20 -2.24
N PRO A 7 35.55 -18.16 -3.39
CA PRO A 7 37.01 -18.07 -3.43
C PRO A 7 37.58 -16.66 -3.16
N GLU A 8 36.73 -15.64 -2.98
CA GLU A 8 37.17 -14.25 -2.85
C GLU A 8 37.13 -13.75 -1.39
N ASN A 9 38.23 -13.13 -0.98
CA ASN A 9 38.33 -12.46 0.31
C ASN A 9 37.32 -11.29 0.36
N SER A 10 36.20 -11.48 1.07
CA SER A 10 35.12 -10.47 1.20
C SER A 10 35.55 -9.14 1.83
N THR A 11 36.77 -9.04 2.36
CA THR A 11 37.36 -7.77 2.82
C THR A 11 37.95 -6.93 1.68
N LEU A 12 38.18 -7.53 0.51
CA LEU A 12 38.84 -6.93 -0.65
C LEU A 12 37.90 -6.72 -1.85
N THR A 13 36.63 -7.07 -1.72
CA THR A 13 35.61 -6.91 -2.77
C THR A 13 34.43 -6.08 -2.28
N LEU A 14 33.83 -5.32 -3.19
CA LEU A 14 32.65 -4.47 -2.94
C LEU A 14 31.33 -5.16 -3.36
N ASP A 15 31.42 -6.37 -3.91
CA ASP A 15 30.25 -7.08 -4.42
C ASP A 15 29.50 -7.81 -3.31
N PHE A 16 30.20 -8.24 -2.27
CA PHE A 16 29.61 -8.91 -1.12
C PHE A 16 30.48 -8.73 0.13
N SER A 17 29.85 -8.84 1.30
CA SER A 17 30.56 -8.77 2.58
C SER A 17 30.04 -9.85 3.51
N TYR A 18 30.94 -10.58 4.16
CA TYR A 18 30.61 -11.54 5.21
C TYR A 18 30.95 -10.97 6.58
N HIS A 19 30.11 -11.25 7.57
CA HIS A 19 30.40 -11.01 8.98
C HIS A 19 29.96 -12.25 9.77
N ASN A 20 30.85 -12.79 10.63
CA ASN A 20 30.61 -14.01 11.39
C ASN A 20 30.11 -15.19 10.52
N SER A 21 30.82 -15.47 9.43
CA SER A 21 30.48 -16.52 8.44
C SER A 21 29.10 -16.40 7.79
N SER A 22 28.45 -15.25 7.93
CA SER A 22 27.11 -14.97 7.39
C SER A 22 27.22 -13.88 6.33
N LEU A 23 26.49 -14.03 5.22
CA LEU A 23 26.41 -13.03 4.16
C LEU A 23 25.70 -11.79 4.71
N SER A 24 26.45 -10.70 4.90
CA SER A 24 25.96 -9.43 5.43
C SER A 24 25.42 -8.55 4.32
N CYS A 25 26.12 -8.49 3.17
CA CYS A 25 25.65 -7.75 2.02
C CYS A 25 25.99 -8.46 0.72
N TRP A 26 25.11 -8.28 -0.27
CA TRP A 26 25.33 -8.71 -1.63
C TRP A 26 24.74 -7.69 -2.62
N THR A 27 25.61 -7.06 -3.39
CA THR A 27 25.28 -5.95 -4.31
C THR A 27 24.19 -6.30 -5.33
N PRO A 28 24.16 -7.48 -5.98
CA PRO A 28 23.04 -7.92 -6.83
C PRO A 28 21.68 -7.90 -6.13
N PHE A 29 21.64 -8.26 -4.84
CA PHE A 29 20.39 -8.23 -4.08
C PHE A 29 19.91 -6.81 -3.79
N TYR A 30 20.81 -5.83 -3.70
CA TYR A 30 20.43 -4.42 -3.69
C TYR A 30 19.70 -4.00 -4.96
N TYR A 31 20.21 -4.37 -6.13
CA TYR A 31 19.52 -4.08 -7.39
C TYR A 31 18.15 -4.75 -7.45
N ALA A 32 18.04 -6.00 -7.00
CA ALA A 32 16.77 -6.70 -6.90
C ALA A 32 15.81 -5.99 -5.94
N HIS A 33 16.28 -5.59 -4.75
CA HIS A 33 15.50 -4.88 -3.75
C HIS A 33 14.95 -3.55 -4.28
N ILE A 34 15.81 -2.72 -4.89
CA ILE A 34 15.41 -1.46 -5.49
C ILE A 34 14.40 -1.69 -6.63
N THR A 35 14.63 -2.70 -7.47
CA THR A 35 13.67 -3.08 -8.52
C THR A 35 12.30 -3.40 -7.93
N PHE A 36 12.25 -4.21 -6.87
CA PHE A 36 11.00 -4.51 -6.18
C PHE A 36 10.39 -3.28 -5.50
N ALA A 37 11.18 -2.38 -4.92
CA ALA A 37 10.69 -1.10 -4.37
C ALA A 37 9.97 -0.24 -5.42
N TYR A 38 10.53 -0.16 -6.64
CA TYR A 38 9.87 0.49 -7.77
C TYR A 38 8.59 -0.24 -8.18
N LEU A 39 8.62 -1.57 -8.29
CA LEU A 39 7.43 -2.36 -8.64
C LEU A 39 6.31 -2.21 -7.60
N ILE A 40 6.63 -2.19 -6.30
CA ILE A 40 5.66 -1.91 -5.22
C ILE A 40 5.01 -0.54 -5.43
N THR A 41 5.81 0.47 -5.77
CA THR A 41 5.33 1.83 -6.01
C THR A 41 4.38 1.85 -7.21
N ILE A 42 4.81 1.30 -8.35
CA ILE A 42 4.04 1.25 -9.60
C ILE A 42 2.75 0.46 -9.43
N PHE A 43 2.81 -0.78 -8.94
CA PHE A 43 1.62 -1.62 -8.77
C PHE A 43 0.65 -1.05 -7.73
N GLY A 44 1.15 -0.36 -6.69
CA GLY A 44 0.29 0.34 -5.76
C GLY A 44 -0.47 1.51 -6.41
N ILE A 45 0.20 2.33 -7.22
CA ILE A 45 -0.47 3.39 -8.02
C ILE A 45 -1.50 2.76 -8.96
N LEU A 46 -1.13 1.72 -9.71
CA LEU A 46 -2.04 1.03 -10.62
C LEU A 46 -3.24 0.43 -9.88
N ALA A 47 -3.04 -0.15 -8.69
CA ALA A 47 -4.13 -0.64 -7.86
C ALA A 47 -5.08 0.49 -7.41
N ILE A 48 -4.55 1.66 -7.03
CA ILE A 48 -5.36 2.83 -6.67
C ILE A 48 -6.13 3.35 -7.89
N VAL A 49 -5.49 3.50 -9.04
CA VAL A 49 -6.12 4.02 -10.26
C VAL A 49 -7.21 3.07 -10.76
N THR A 50 -6.91 1.77 -10.86
CA THR A 50 -7.88 0.74 -11.31
C THR A 50 -9.09 0.60 -10.38
N ARG A 51 -8.99 1.08 -9.14
CA ARG A 51 -10.12 1.16 -8.20
C ARG A 51 -11.15 2.22 -8.61
N ILE A 52 -10.67 3.34 -9.16
CA ILE A 52 -11.46 4.51 -9.58
C ILE A 52 -12.04 4.28 -10.97
N LEU A 53 -11.33 3.53 -11.82
CA LEU A 53 -11.73 3.23 -13.19
C LEU A 53 -13.05 2.41 -13.30
N PRO A 54 -13.67 2.41 -14.50
CA PRO A 54 -14.96 1.76 -14.74
C PRO A 54 -15.01 0.28 -14.33
N PRO A 55 -16.22 -0.29 -14.09
CA PRO A 55 -16.39 -1.65 -13.60
C PRO A 55 -15.65 -2.74 -14.39
N LYS A 56 -15.49 -2.54 -15.71
CA LYS A 56 -14.77 -3.46 -16.60
C LYS A 56 -13.30 -3.68 -16.19
N LEU A 57 -12.67 -2.67 -15.58
CA LEU A 57 -11.27 -2.72 -15.16
C LEU A 57 -11.11 -3.13 -13.68
N LYS A 58 -12.19 -3.46 -12.97
CA LYS A 58 -12.10 -3.91 -11.57
C LYS A 58 -11.41 -5.27 -11.41
N ALA A 59 -11.43 -6.10 -12.44
CA ALA A 59 -10.62 -7.33 -12.45
C ALA A 59 -9.12 -6.99 -12.40
N LEU A 60 -8.70 -5.96 -13.13
CA LEU A 60 -7.31 -5.51 -13.14
C LEU A 60 -6.83 -5.07 -11.76
N HIS A 61 -7.69 -4.42 -10.95
CA HIS A 61 -7.37 -4.07 -9.56
C HIS A 61 -6.97 -5.28 -8.72
N LEU A 62 -7.63 -6.44 -8.90
CA LEU A 62 -7.29 -7.67 -8.20
C LEU A 62 -5.88 -8.16 -8.58
N TYR A 63 -5.56 -8.16 -9.88
CA TYR A 63 -4.24 -8.59 -10.36
C TYR A 63 -3.13 -7.62 -9.94
N MET A 64 -3.36 -6.31 -10.04
CA MET A 64 -2.40 -5.29 -9.59
C MET A 64 -2.18 -5.36 -8.07
N GLY A 65 -3.25 -5.57 -7.29
CA GLY A 65 -3.15 -5.78 -5.85
C GLY A 65 -2.31 -7.02 -5.50
N ARG A 66 -2.48 -8.14 -6.21
CA ARG A 66 -1.66 -9.34 -6.02
C ARG A 66 -0.20 -9.11 -6.41
N ALA A 67 0.04 -8.46 -7.56
CA ALA A 67 1.39 -8.10 -8.00
C ALA A 67 2.08 -7.21 -6.96
N TYR A 68 1.39 -6.21 -6.41
CA TYR A 68 1.87 -5.37 -5.32
C TYR A 68 2.29 -6.18 -4.08
N ILE A 69 1.46 -7.13 -3.63
CA ILE A 69 1.80 -8.01 -2.48
C ILE A 69 3.03 -8.87 -2.80
N LEU A 70 3.08 -9.48 -3.98
CA LEU A 70 4.21 -10.31 -4.40
C LEU A 70 5.50 -9.49 -4.46
N SER A 71 5.45 -8.28 -5.04
CA SER A 71 6.60 -7.38 -5.06
C SER A 71 7.02 -6.97 -3.64
N MET A 72 6.09 -6.79 -2.70
CA MET A 72 6.46 -6.56 -1.29
C MET A 72 7.13 -7.76 -0.63
N LEU A 73 6.65 -8.98 -0.86
CA LEU A 73 7.29 -10.18 -0.32
C LEU A 73 8.72 -10.31 -0.84
N TRP A 74 8.93 -10.15 -2.15
CA TRP A 74 10.25 -10.19 -2.75
C TRP A 74 11.14 -9.01 -2.35
N GLY A 75 10.57 -7.81 -2.21
CA GLY A 75 11.27 -6.63 -1.69
C GLY A 75 11.77 -6.84 -0.26
N THR A 76 10.95 -7.43 0.60
CA THR A 76 11.35 -7.80 1.96
C THR A 76 12.42 -8.89 1.95
N ALA A 77 12.22 -9.97 1.19
CA ALA A 77 13.19 -11.07 1.10
C ALA A 77 14.58 -10.59 0.62
N THR A 78 14.61 -9.75 -0.42
CA THR A 78 15.86 -9.17 -0.94
C THR A 78 16.48 -8.16 0.03
N SER A 79 15.68 -7.43 0.81
CA SER A 79 16.19 -6.51 1.84
C SER A 79 16.94 -7.22 2.97
N LEU A 80 16.56 -8.46 3.31
CA LEU A 80 17.23 -9.24 4.34
C LEU A 80 18.67 -9.62 3.95
N LEU A 81 18.99 -9.58 2.66
CA LEU A 81 20.31 -9.91 2.11
C LEU A 81 21.21 -8.68 1.90
N ILE A 82 20.74 -7.50 2.37
CA ILE A 82 21.45 -6.23 2.27
C ILE A 82 21.49 -5.60 3.67
N HIS A 83 22.44 -6.05 4.48
CA HIS A 83 22.64 -5.61 5.84
C HIS A 83 24.08 -5.12 6.03
N ASN A 84 24.32 -3.83 5.82
CA ASN A 84 25.66 -3.24 6.04
C ASN A 84 25.76 -2.37 7.30
N THR A 85 24.63 -1.92 7.81
CA THR A 85 24.48 -1.19 9.05
C THR A 85 23.06 -1.51 9.51
N GLY A 86 22.83 -1.80 10.79
CA GLY A 86 21.51 -2.21 11.29
C GLY A 86 20.37 -1.34 10.76
N LEU A 87 19.18 -1.93 10.56
CA LEU A 87 18.03 -1.18 10.07
C LEU A 87 17.72 -0.04 11.07
N PRO A 88 17.64 1.23 10.64
CA PRO A 88 17.24 2.31 11.53
C PRO A 88 15.93 1.96 12.22
N VAL A 89 15.79 2.24 13.52
CA VAL A 89 14.61 1.85 14.31
C VAL A 89 13.30 2.33 13.66
N GLY A 90 13.29 3.53 13.07
CA GLY A 90 12.15 4.03 12.31
C GLY A 90 11.76 3.15 11.11
N VAL A 91 12.73 2.54 10.42
CA VAL A 91 12.50 1.61 9.32
C VAL A 91 11.89 0.31 9.82
N VAL A 92 12.36 -0.21 10.96
CA VAL A 92 11.79 -1.40 11.60
C VAL A 92 10.32 -1.15 11.94
N TRP A 93 10.00 0.00 12.52
CA TRP A 93 8.62 0.39 12.77
C TRP A 93 7.78 0.50 11.48
N SER A 94 8.30 1.11 10.41
CA SER A 94 7.61 1.15 9.12
C SER A 94 7.33 -0.25 8.56
N PHE A 95 8.29 -1.18 8.65
CA PHE A 95 8.08 -2.58 8.26
C PHE A 95 7.01 -3.25 9.11
N ALA A 96 7.05 -3.06 10.44
CA ALA A 96 6.02 -3.59 11.33
C ALA A 96 4.63 -3.08 10.94
N TRP A 97 4.49 -1.78 10.65
CA TRP A 97 3.22 -1.21 10.20
C TRP A 97 2.76 -1.76 8.86
N VAL A 98 3.67 -1.96 7.91
CA VAL A 98 3.35 -2.60 6.62
C VAL A 98 2.80 -4.01 6.85
N MET A 99 3.48 -4.84 7.65
CA MET A 99 3.09 -6.22 7.92
C MET A 99 1.75 -6.33 8.65
N ILE A 100 1.53 -5.47 9.66
CA ILE A 100 0.24 -5.37 10.37
C ILE A 100 -0.86 -4.91 9.41
N GLY A 101 -0.62 -3.85 8.64
CA GLY A 101 -1.59 -3.29 7.70
C GLY A 101 -1.99 -4.29 6.61
N LEU A 102 -1.04 -5.08 6.11
CA LEU A 102 -1.28 -6.17 5.17
C LEU A 102 -2.14 -7.28 5.76
N SER A 103 -1.79 -7.74 6.97
CA SER A 103 -2.55 -8.78 7.67
C SER A 103 -4.00 -8.33 7.94
N VAL A 104 -4.16 -7.15 8.51
CA VAL A 104 -5.49 -6.56 8.79
C VAL A 104 -6.26 -6.33 7.49
N GLY A 105 -5.59 -5.81 6.46
CA GLY A 105 -6.17 -5.58 5.13
C GLY A 105 -6.68 -6.87 4.49
N TYR A 106 -5.91 -7.95 4.57
CA TYR A 106 -6.29 -9.27 4.05
C TYR A 106 -7.50 -9.87 4.81
N ILE A 107 -7.48 -9.81 6.13
CA ILE A 107 -8.60 -10.28 6.96
C ILE A 107 -9.87 -9.48 6.64
N ALA A 108 -9.77 -8.14 6.59
CA ALA A 108 -10.89 -7.27 6.28
C ALA A 108 -11.54 -7.57 4.92
N ILE A 109 -10.73 -7.76 3.86
CA ILE A 109 -11.28 -8.06 2.53
C ILE A 109 -11.88 -9.47 2.47
N THR A 110 -11.31 -10.44 3.19
CA THR A 110 -11.85 -11.80 3.25
C THR A 110 -13.22 -11.81 3.95
N ILE A 111 -13.35 -11.14 5.09
CA ILE A 111 -14.63 -10.97 5.78
C ILE A 111 -15.66 -10.29 4.86
N HIS A 112 -15.25 -9.21 4.16
CA HIS A 112 -16.12 -8.52 3.21
C HIS A 112 -16.64 -9.45 2.10
N GLN A 113 -15.74 -10.21 1.49
CA GLN A 113 -16.07 -11.13 0.40
C GLN A 113 -16.99 -12.25 0.87
N THR A 114 -16.70 -12.86 2.03
CA THR A 114 -17.52 -13.91 2.63
C THR A 114 -18.92 -13.40 2.96
N LYS A 115 -19.03 -12.22 3.60
CA LYS A 115 -20.33 -11.60 3.89
C LYS A 115 -21.11 -11.31 2.61
N ARG A 116 -20.45 -10.83 1.56
CA ARG A 116 -21.08 -10.55 0.26
C ARG A 116 -21.58 -11.82 -0.43
N ARG A 117 -20.78 -12.89 -0.43
CA ARG A 117 -21.19 -14.20 -0.98
C ARG A 117 -22.42 -14.74 -0.26
N ARG A 118 -22.41 -14.76 1.08
CA ARG A 118 -23.57 -15.21 1.89
C ARG A 118 -24.84 -14.41 1.60
N MET A 119 -24.74 -13.09 1.42
CA MET A 119 -25.90 -12.27 1.06
C MET A 119 -26.44 -12.60 -0.33
N LEU A 120 -25.56 -12.82 -1.31
CA LEU A 120 -25.96 -13.22 -2.67
C LEU A 120 -26.58 -14.61 -2.70
N GLU A 121 -26.01 -15.57 -1.94
CA GLU A 121 -26.56 -16.93 -1.82
C GLU A 121 -27.96 -16.92 -1.18
N LYS A 122 -28.19 -16.10 -0.14
CA LYS A 122 -29.52 -15.94 0.46
C LYS A 122 -30.52 -15.31 -0.52
N ALA A 123 -30.13 -14.22 -1.19
CA ALA A 123 -30.97 -13.57 -2.19
C ALA A 123 -31.34 -14.51 -3.35
N ALA A 124 -30.39 -15.34 -3.80
CA ALA A 124 -30.63 -16.36 -4.82
C ALA A 124 -31.60 -17.45 -4.34
N LYS A 125 -31.48 -17.91 -3.09
CA LYS A 125 -32.41 -18.90 -2.52
C LYS A 125 -33.83 -18.36 -2.33
N GLU A 126 -33.94 -17.09 -1.98
CA GLU A 126 -35.23 -16.45 -1.72
C GLU A 126 -35.90 -15.93 -3.00
N ASN A 127 -35.23 -15.96 -4.15
CA ASN A 127 -35.65 -15.26 -5.40
C ASN A 127 -35.95 -13.76 -5.19
N VAL A 128 -35.51 -13.18 -4.06
CA VAL A 128 -35.68 -11.78 -3.75
C VAL A 128 -34.43 -11.06 -4.20
N LEU A 129 -34.55 -10.23 -5.23
CA LEU A 129 -33.53 -9.24 -5.54
C LEU A 129 -33.27 -8.42 -4.28
N PRO A 130 -32.00 -8.24 -3.86
CA PRO A 130 -31.68 -7.52 -2.65
C PRO A 130 -32.24 -6.10 -2.77
N THR A 131 -33.38 -5.88 -2.14
CA THR A 131 -34.10 -4.62 -2.23
C THR A 131 -33.26 -3.60 -1.49
N THR A 132 -32.79 -2.59 -2.23
CA THR A 132 -32.10 -1.44 -1.67
C THR A 132 -33.11 -0.65 -0.86
N LYS A 133 -33.31 -1.02 0.42
CA LYS A 133 -34.07 -0.18 1.36
C LYS A 133 -33.56 1.25 1.23
N THR A 134 -34.48 2.19 1.01
CA THR A 134 -34.23 3.62 0.84
C THR A 134 -33.64 4.22 2.12
N LEU A 135 -32.36 3.97 2.35
CA LEU A 135 -31.60 4.56 3.44
C LEU A 135 -31.38 6.04 3.17
N SER A 136 -31.46 6.87 4.22
CA SER A 136 -31.08 8.29 4.12
C SER A 136 -29.63 8.44 3.64
N LYS A 137 -29.32 9.55 2.94
CA LYS A 137 -28.00 9.80 2.32
C LYS A 137 -26.86 9.59 3.33
N THR A 138 -27.03 10.13 4.53
CA THR A 138 -26.07 10.04 5.63
C THR A 138 -25.84 8.60 6.06
N ARG A 139 -26.90 7.78 6.20
CA ARG A 139 -26.76 6.36 6.53
C ARG A 139 -26.06 5.57 5.41
N GLN A 140 -26.31 5.89 4.14
CA GLN A 140 -25.59 5.26 3.03
C GLN A 140 -24.10 5.61 3.01
N ILE A 141 -23.76 6.89 3.25
CA ILE A 141 -22.36 7.33 3.32
C ILE A 141 -21.66 6.65 4.51
N LEU A 142 -22.25 6.70 5.70
CA LEU A 142 -21.65 6.10 6.90
C LEU A 142 -21.49 4.59 6.78
N SER A 143 -22.49 3.88 6.25
CA SER A 143 -22.39 2.42 6.05
C SER A 143 -21.33 2.02 5.02
N ARG A 144 -21.10 2.84 3.99
CA ARG A 144 -19.99 2.64 3.03
C ARG A 144 -18.64 3.02 3.64
N PHE A 145 -18.60 4.08 4.45
CA PHE A 145 -17.38 4.55 5.11
C PHE A 145 -16.89 3.54 6.16
N PHE A 146 -17.76 3.09 7.06
CA PHE A 146 -17.46 2.04 8.04
C PHE A 146 -17.54 0.62 7.47
N SER A 147 -17.23 0.45 6.19
CA SER A 147 -17.19 -0.86 5.56
C SER A 147 -15.81 -1.51 5.68
N TRP A 148 -15.79 -2.84 5.78
CA TRP A 148 -14.57 -3.64 5.67
C TRP A 148 -13.74 -3.33 4.43
N LYS A 149 -14.40 -2.88 3.36
CA LYS A 149 -13.74 -2.50 2.11
C LYS A 149 -12.97 -1.18 2.23
N THR A 150 -13.55 -0.21 2.93
CA THR A 150 -12.88 1.07 3.22
C THR A 150 -11.73 0.86 4.19
N LEU A 151 -11.93 0.02 5.21
CA LEU A 151 -10.85 -0.37 6.12
C LEU A 151 -9.69 -0.98 5.33
N HIS A 152 -9.95 -2.00 4.51
CA HIS A 152 -8.95 -2.62 3.63
C HIS A 152 -8.21 -1.59 2.78
N GLY A 153 -8.94 -0.72 2.05
CA GLY A 153 -8.32 0.28 1.20
C GLY A 153 -7.43 1.25 1.99
N SER A 154 -7.86 1.65 3.19
CA SER A 154 -7.14 2.60 4.05
C SER A 154 -5.85 1.99 4.58
N VAL A 155 -5.88 0.77 5.12
CA VAL A 155 -4.67 0.11 5.63
C VAL A 155 -3.70 -0.24 4.50
N MET A 156 -4.20 -0.67 3.34
CA MET A 156 -3.35 -0.94 2.16
C MET A 156 -2.66 0.33 1.65
N PHE A 157 -3.35 1.47 1.65
CA PHE A 157 -2.76 2.75 1.28
C PHE A 157 -1.67 3.18 2.25
N VAL A 158 -1.90 3.04 3.56
CA VAL A 158 -0.91 3.36 4.60
C VAL A 158 0.32 2.46 4.49
N SER A 159 0.14 1.16 4.19
CA SER A 159 1.27 0.27 3.91
C SER A 159 2.03 0.71 2.65
N TRP A 160 1.33 1.08 1.58
CA TRP A 160 1.95 1.50 0.32
C TRP A 160 2.75 2.80 0.44
N ILE A 161 2.19 3.86 1.03
CA ILE A 161 2.82 5.18 1.07
C ILE A 161 4.12 5.19 1.89
N ASN A 162 4.21 4.35 2.92
CA ASN A 162 5.43 4.17 3.72
C ASN A 162 6.60 3.59 2.91
N ILE A 163 6.31 2.82 1.85
CA ILE A 163 7.33 2.28 0.95
C ILE A 163 7.57 3.26 -0.21
N ALA A 164 6.50 3.76 -0.83
CA ALA A 164 6.58 4.65 -1.98
C ALA A 164 7.42 5.90 -1.67
N GLY A 165 7.21 6.53 -0.50
CA GLY A 165 7.99 7.70 -0.10
C GLY A 165 9.50 7.44 -0.03
N ARG A 166 9.92 6.20 0.29
CA ARG A 166 11.33 5.82 0.38
C ARG A 166 11.95 5.59 -1.00
N THR A 167 11.18 5.09 -1.96
CA THR A 167 11.64 4.91 -3.35
C THR A 167 12.11 6.24 -3.97
N PHE A 168 11.48 7.36 -3.62
CA PHE A 168 11.82 8.68 -4.18
C PHE A 168 13.05 9.36 -3.54
N VAL A 169 13.44 8.94 -2.34
CA VAL A 169 14.60 9.50 -1.61
C VAL A 169 15.80 8.56 -1.57
N THR A 170 15.65 7.33 -2.08
CA THR A 170 16.75 6.37 -2.15
C THR A 170 17.62 6.66 -3.38
N PRO A 171 18.94 6.83 -3.24
CA PRO A 171 19.83 7.08 -4.37
C PRO A 171 19.70 5.98 -5.43
N PRO A 172 19.73 6.33 -6.73
CA PRO A 172 19.65 5.36 -7.80
C PRO A 172 20.81 4.35 -7.75
N ALA A 173 20.55 3.14 -8.25
CA ALA A 173 21.37 1.93 -8.21
C ALA A 173 22.91 2.12 -8.27
N ARG A 174 23.40 3.08 -9.06
CA ARG A 174 24.82 3.24 -9.39
C ARG A 174 25.72 3.67 -8.24
N THR A 175 25.18 4.04 -7.08
CA THR A 175 25.97 4.49 -5.92
C THR A 175 26.03 3.48 -4.79
N PHE A 176 25.45 2.29 -4.96
CA PHE A 176 25.44 1.28 -3.92
C PHE A 176 26.60 0.31 -4.09
N GLN A 177 27.29 0.08 -2.99
CA GLN A 177 28.40 -0.85 -2.86
C GLN A 177 28.32 -1.49 -1.49
N CYS A 178 28.75 -2.74 -1.35
CA CYS A 178 28.91 -3.33 -0.03
C CYS A 178 30.13 -2.67 0.63
N TYR A 179 29.93 -2.05 1.80
CA TYR A 179 31.02 -1.38 2.52
C TYR A 179 31.68 -2.37 3.50
N THR A 180 33.00 -2.23 3.65
CA THR A 180 33.83 -2.93 4.65
C THR A 180 33.33 -2.71 6.08
N TYR A 181 33.71 -3.60 7.00
CA TYR A 181 33.39 -3.45 8.43
C TYR A 181 33.85 -2.06 8.89
N PRO A 182 32.94 -1.20 9.37
CA PRO A 182 33.24 0.23 9.42
C PRO A 182 34.34 0.48 10.46
N ALA A 183 35.39 1.21 10.07
CA ALA A 183 36.55 1.51 10.90
C ALA A 183 36.75 3.00 11.18
N PHE A 184 37.07 3.35 12.43
CA PHE A 184 37.56 4.65 12.85
C PHE A 184 38.84 5.02 12.09
N LYS A 185 38.95 6.30 11.74
CA LYS A 185 40.09 6.82 10.97
C LYS A 185 41.33 6.99 11.86
N PRO A 186 42.55 6.83 11.32
CA PRO A 186 43.80 6.92 12.08
C PRO A 186 44.21 8.37 12.40
N ILE A 187 43.38 9.08 13.17
CA ILE A 187 43.57 10.48 13.57
C ILE A 187 42.79 10.74 14.86
N THR A 188 43.43 11.42 15.82
CA THR A 188 42.80 11.73 17.10
C THR A 188 41.67 12.71 16.91
N SER A 189 40.50 12.35 17.43
CA SER A 189 39.29 13.15 17.43
C SER A 189 38.82 13.38 18.86
N LYS A 190 37.70 14.09 19.01
CA LYS A 190 37.07 14.32 20.31
C LYS A 190 36.44 13.06 20.94
N HIS A 191 36.14 12.02 20.15
CA HIS A 191 35.38 10.83 20.59
C HIS A 191 36.13 9.51 20.43
N TYR A 192 37.34 9.57 19.89
CA TYR A 192 38.24 8.45 19.66
C TYR A 192 39.64 9.03 19.55
N THR A 193 40.59 8.52 20.35
CA THR A 193 41.97 8.99 20.37
C THR A 193 42.82 7.99 19.60
N TYR A 194 43.46 8.47 18.54
CA TYR A 194 44.31 7.62 17.72
C TYR A 194 45.76 7.74 18.18
N GLU A 195 46.40 6.60 18.41
CA GLU A 195 47.83 6.56 18.71
C GLU A 195 48.60 6.22 17.44
N ALA A 196 49.66 6.98 17.14
CA ALA A 196 50.43 6.75 15.92
C ALA A 196 51.06 5.35 15.92
N GLY A 197 50.71 4.54 14.93
CA GLY A 197 51.11 3.13 14.85
C GLY A 197 50.10 2.14 15.42
N SER A 198 48.98 2.62 16.00
CA SER A 198 47.89 1.76 16.43
C SER A 198 47.12 1.20 15.21
N PRO A 199 46.58 -0.02 15.31
CA PRO A 199 45.75 -0.61 14.26
C PRO A 199 44.44 0.18 14.06
N LEU A 200 43.78 -0.02 12.90
CA LEU A 200 42.45 0.53 12.61
C LEU A 200 41.43 0.05 13.66
N GLU A 201 40.86 0.98 14.43
CA GLU A 201 39.76 0.70 15.35
C GLU A 201 38.42 0.71 14.60
N LEU A 202 37.37 0.06 15.09
CA LEU A 202 36.09 -0.09 14.38
C LEU A 202 35.05 0.95 14.79
N VAL A 203 34.36 1.61 13.84
CA VAL A 203 33.31 2.63 14.09
C VAL A 203 32.32 2.11 15.15
N PRO A 204 31.90 2.97 16.11
CA PRO A 204 31.11 2.51 17.24
C PRO A 204 29.70 2.18 16.78
N GLN A 205 29.05 1.31 17.56
CA GLN A 205 27.78 0.65 17.22
C GLN A 205 26.58 1.60 17.05
N GLU A 206 26.71 2.88 17.39
CA GLU A 206 25.64 3.90 17.32
C GLU A 206 26.02 5.12 16.46
N ASP A 207 25.03 5.69 15.76
CA ASP A 207 25.18 6.87 14.91
C ASP A 207 25.34 8.16 15.76
N PRO A 208 26.51 8.84 15.72
CA PRO A 208 26.74 10.05 16.52
C PRO A 208 25.90 11.24 16.07
N MET A 209 25.30 11.18 14.88
CA MET A 209 24.45 12.21 14.29
C MET A 209 22.96 11.88 14.42
N TYR A 210 22.64 10.76 15.05
CA TYR A 210 21.28 10.26 15.23
C TYR A 210 20.35 11.37 15.72
N ALA A 211 20.79 12.16 16.69
CA ALA A 211 20.08 13.28 17.29
C ALA A 211 19.52 14.33 16.31
N ARG A 212 20.09 14.46 15.10
CA ARG A 212 19.69 15.47 14.11
C ARG A 212 18.54 15.02 13.21
N LEU A 213 18.23 13.73 13.20
CA LEU A 213 17.15 13.20 12.40
C LEU A 213 15.81 13.68 12.98
N PRO A 214 14.81 14.03 12.15
CA PRO A 214 13.53 14.55 12.65
C PRO A 214 12.75 13.53 13.52
N TRP A 215 13.16 12.27 13.50
CA TRP A 215 12.62 11.17 14.31
C TRP A 215 13.49 10.77 15.52
N ALA A 216 14.65 11.39 15.72
CA ALA A 216 15.59 11.02 16.79
C ALA A 216 15.00 11.23 18.19
N TYR A 217 15.14 10.23 19.06
CA TYR A 217 14.60 10.17 20.43
C TYR A 217 13.08 10.34 20.50
N LYS A 218 12.41 10.30 19.35
CA LYS A 218 10.97 10.46 19.15
C LYS A 218 10.49 9.46 18.11
N GLU A 219 11.16 8.31 18.00
CA GLU A 219 10.95 7.30 16.98
C GLU A 219 9.53 6.77 17.06
N GLY A 220 9.04 6.54 18.29
CA GLY A 220 7.66 6.14 18.53
C GLY A 220 6.66 7.19 18.02
N ARG A 221 6.88 8.48 18.35
CA ARG A 221 6.00 9.57 17.89
C ARG A 221 6.04 9.71 16.37
N TRP A 222 7.24 9.63 15.78
CA TRP A 222 7.42 9.71 14.34
C TRP A 222 6.77 8.52 13.62
N ALA A 223 6.96 7.30 14.13
CA ALA A 223 6.32 6.09 13.62
C ALA A 223 4.78 6.19 13.68
N VAL A 224 4.25 6.69 14.80
CA VAL A 224 2.81 6.95 14.95
C VAL A 224 2.34 8.03 13.97
N MET A 225 3.09 9.11 13.76
CA MET A 225 2.75 10.13 12.76
C MET A 225 2.77 9.57 11.34
N MET A 226 3.73 8.71 11.00
CA MET A 226 3.85 8.04 9.70
C MET A 226 2.77 6.97 9.47
N LEU A 227 2.11 6.51 10.55
CA LEU A 227 0.93 5.65 10.48
C LEU A 227 -0.36 6.50 10.38
N LEU A 228 -0.59 7.37 11.36
CA LEU A 228 -1.83 8.13 11.52
C LEU A 228 -1.98 9.22 10.47
N GLY A 229 -0.90 9.86 10.04
CA GLY A 229 -0.93 10.92 9.03
C GLY A 229 -1.48 10.41 7.70
N PRO A 230 -0.87 9.39 7.09
CA PRO A 230 -1.41 8.83 5.86
C PRO A 230 -2.77 8.14 6.04
N LEU A 231 -3.06 7.57 7.21
CA LEU A 231 -4.39 7.01 7.50
C LEU A 231 -5.46 8.10 7.50
N ALA A 232 -5.22 9.21 8.20
CA ALA A 232 -6.11 10.36 8.21
C ALA A 232 -6.31 10.91 6.79
N GLY A 233 -5.24 11.05 6.02
CA GLY A 233 -5.30 11.46 4.62
C GLY A 233 -6.16 10.51 3.77
N ALA A 234 -5.98 9.19 3.91
CA ALA A 234 -6.77 8.18 3.20
C ALA A 234 -8.26 8.24 3.58
N LEU A 235 -8.57 8.45 4.85
CA LEU A 235 -9.94 8.59 5.34
C LEU A 235 -10.62 9.85 4.79
N VAL A 236 -9.93 10.98 4.77
CA VAL A 236 -10.44 12.24 4.19
C VAL A 236 -10.73 12.08 2.70
N VAL A 237 -9.77 11.56 1.93
CA VAL A 237 -9.95 11.30 0.49
C VAL A 237 -11.09 10.30 0.26
N GLY A 238 -11.17 9.26 1.09
CA GLY A 238 -12.25 8.27 1.07
C GLY A 238 -13.63 8.88 1.31
N LEU A 239 -13.76 9.80 2.28
CA LEU A 239 -15.01 10.53 2.54
C LEU A 239 -15.42 11.40 1.36
N ILE A 240 -14.49 12.15 0.78
CA ILE A 240 -14.74 13.00 -0.39
C ILE A 240 -15.21 12.15 -1.57
N TYR A 241 -14.51 11.04 -1.84
CA TYR A 241 -14.88 10.11 -2.90
C TYR A 241 -16.27 9.49 -2.69
N LEU A 242 -16.59 9.07 -1.46
CA LEU A 242 -17.91 8.52 -1.13
C LEU A 242 -19.01 9.56 -1.31
N PHE A 243 -18.76 10.80 -0.90
CA PHE A 243 -19.70 11.90 -1.07
C PHE A 243 -20.01 12.16 -2.55
N ILE A 244 -18.98 12.23 -3.40
CA ILE A 244 -19.13 12.44 -4.85
C ILE A 244 -19.90 11.27 -5.49
N THR A 245 -19.53 10.03 -5.16
CA THR A 245 -20.15 8.84 -5.78
C THR A 245 -21.60 8.64 -5.36
N VAL A 246 -21.96 8.93 -4.11
CA VAL A 246 -23.36 8.89 -3.66
C VAL A 246 -24.18 9.98 -4.35
N ARG A 247 -23.64 11.21 -4.49
CA ARG A 247 -24.33 12.28 -5.23
C ARG A 247 -24.57 11.93 -6.71
N ARG A 248 -23.57 11.33 -7.38
CA ARG A 248 -23.71 10.91 -8.79
C ARG A 248 -24.76 9.82 -8.97
N ALA A 249 -24.79 8.81 -8.10
CA ALA A 249 -25.77 7.73 -8.18
C ALA A 249 -27.22 8.27 -8.10
N GLN A 250 -27.47 9.20 -7.19
CA GLN A 250 -28.81 9.81 -7.04
C GLN A 250 -29.24 10.63 -8.25
N THR A 251 -28.30 11.34 -8.87
CA THR A 251 -28.59 12.14 -10.06
C THR A 251 -29.06 11.22 -11.19
N ILE A 252 -28.42 10.05 -11.34
CA ILE A 252 -28.80 9.03 -12.32
C ILE A 252 -30.18 8.44 -11.99
N ASP A 253 -30.43 8.04 -10.74
CA ASP A 253 -31.72 7.46 -10.32
C ASP A 253 -32.87 8.45 -10.56
N THR A 254 -32.67 9.74 -10.26
CA THR A 254 -33.68 10.78 -10.48
C THR A 254 -33.97 10.99 -11.96
N HIS A 255 -32.94 10.94 -12.82
CA HIS A 255 -33.11 11.04 -14.27
C HIS A 255 -33.82 9.82 -14.86
N GLN A 256 -33.56 8.61 -14.36
CA GLN A 256 -34.26 7.41 -14.82
C GLN A 256 -35.73 7.42 -14.40
N LEU A 257 -36.04 7.78 -13.15
CA LEU A 257 -37.42 7.90 -12.69
C LEU A 257 -38.22 8.92 -13.51
N LYS A 258 -37.66 10.11 -13.79
CA LYS A 258 -38.32 11.11 -14.65
C LYS A 258 -38.54 10.61 -16.08
N LYS A 259 -37.63 9.79 -16.61
CA LYS A 259 -37.76 9.22 -17.95
C LYS A 259 -38.85 8.14 -18.00
N GLU A 260 -38.96 7.32 -16.96
CA GLU A 260 -40.01 6.30 -16.83
C GLU A 260 -41.39 6.95 -16.64
N GLU A 261 -41.49 8.00 -15.82
CA GLU A 261 -42.72 8.78 -15.62
C GLU A 261 -43.19 9.43 -16.94
N SER A 262 -42.27 10.09 -17.66
CA SER A 262 -42.54 10.66 -18.99
C SER A 262 -43.00 9.61 -20.01
N ALA A 263 -42.42 8.40 -20.00
CA ALA A 263 -42.81 7.34 -20.93
C ALA A 263 -44.18 6.74 -20.57
N ALA A 264 -44.53 6.68 -19.28
CA ALA A 264 -45.84 6.21 -18.83
C ALA A 264 -46.95 7.21 -19.20
N ASP A 265 -46.70 8.52 -19.03
CA ASP A 265 -47.65 9.57 -19.42
C ASP A 265 -47.92 9.57 -20.93
N GLU A 266 -46.88 9.32 -21.74
CA GLU A 266 -46.99 9.23 -23.20
C GLU A 266 -47.80 8.02 -23.66
N ASP A 267 -47.64 6.85 -23.00
CA ASP A 267 -48.45 5.64 -23.27
C ASP A 267 -49.93 5.82 -22.86
N ILE A 268 -50.20 6.50 -21.74
CA ILE A 268 -51.56 6.83 -21.30
C ILE A 268 -52.22 7.79 -22.30
N GLY A 269 -51.50 8.83 -22.74
CA GLY A 269 -51.98 9.76 -23.76
C GLY A 269 -52.29 9.08 -25.09
N ALA A 270 -51.42 8.21 -25.56
CA ALA A 270 -51.62 7.44 -26.80
C ALA A 270 -52.84 6.50 -26.72
N LYS A 271 -53.05 5.84 -25.59
CA LYS A 271 -54.23 4.98 -25.36
C LYS A 271 -55.54 5.76 -25.26
N GLY A 272 -55.51 6.93 -24.61
CA GLY A 272 -56.68 7.82 -24.51
C GLY A 272 -57.15 8.34 -25.87
N ILE A 273 -56.21 8.74 -26.74
CA ILE A 273 -56.52 9.19 -28.11
C ILE A 273 -57.12 8.04 -28.95
N ARG A 274 -56.59 6.81 -28.80
CA ARG A 274 -57.11 5.63 -29.50
C ARG A 274 -58.55 5.29 -29.10
N ALA A 275 -58.83 5.28 -27.79
CA ALA A 275 -60.18 5.02 -27.27
C ALA A 275 -61.20 6.08 -27.71
N ALA A 276 -60.80 7.35 -27.80
CA ALA A 276 -61.65 8.42 -28.32
C ALA A 276 -61.95 8.24 -29.82
N SER A 277 -61.00 7.74 -30.61
CA SER A 277 -61.22 7.49 -32.04
C SER A 277 -62.14 6.30 -32.34
N GLU A 278 -62.19 5.30 -31.46
CA GLU A 278 -63.02 4.09 -31.64
C GLU A 278 -64.48 4.25 -31.18
N GLY A 279 -64.78 5.26 -30.36
CA GLY A 279 -66.14 5.54 -29.85
C GLY A 279 -67.00 6.46 -30.73
N THR A 280 -66.57 6.81 -31.94
CA THR A 280 -67.23 7.79 -32.82
C THR A 280 -67.86 7.19 -34.08
N LEU A 281 -68.24 5.92 -34.05
CA LEU A 281 -68.92 5.20 -35.14
C LEU A 281 -70.34 4.76 -34.74
#